data_AF-A0A524QGA2-F1
#
_entry.id   AF-A0A524QGA2-F1
#
_cell.length_a   1.000
_cell.length_b   1.000
_cell.length_c   1.000
_cell.angle_alpha   90.00
_cell.angle_beta   90.00
_cell.angle_gamma   90.00
#
_symmetry.space_group_name_H-M   'P 1'
#
loop_
_entity.id
_entity.type
_entity.pdbx_description
1 polymer ?
#
loop_
_entity_poly.entity_id
_entity_poly.type
_entity_poly.pdbx_seq_one_letter_code
_entity_poly.pdbx_strand_id
1 'polypeptide(L)'
;MIMVTNKSIIVMKKILIRNIAFILGLFSLLLFNACEEKIDPVVEELNFNRSFTPVGLSAQISNITTVTLSWTITKNTDHYVLELYEGIGYVPAALIFTADIEANAISYSYVLPAGDTQFAARLKAISSLDGTAESKWATIAFKSAPENLFTDYESEMTGLGECIVRWKPGAIATGLLFDNGTDETTYPLTPGEIAAGEKLLSGIANASYEIRVMNGTFSRGKTNLVIEGDALLPAGGDLAAAIEAMAAGGVLVLTNGADYPLVETDTIRSSIKIRGLFPDDLPVIYLMTDGGNHIFDVDPAMTFSDFVIFENVDISCYYDDAGVTRHRGVFDVEGSAVSLGELIFNNCIIRNSGRSIVRLRGNADGQVINNVEFNNCIMYDFAWDSHYGMLNPNSSTASMVNIKFINSTVYNVRGGIINYGSGIGCESIVIDNCTFDQTAMDASSGRWFIDFGSSGTSSGTLTVSDCLLGQASPVANGVRPGAMTLSVTGSYYTSDFVDVNGVFIASLTSYAGASTALWTYPADLL
;
A
#
# COMPACT_ATOMS: atom_id res chain seq x y z
N MET A 1 38.55 -116.90 82.33
CA MET A 1 38.40 -115.45 82.53
C MET A 1 39.47 -114.77 81.68
N ILE A 2 39.14 -114.41 80.44
CA ILE A 2 40.11 -113.85 79.50
C ILE A 2 39.50 -112.60 78.87
N MET A 3 40.17 -111.49 79.17
CA MET A 3 40.00 -110.15 78.66
C MET A 3 40.73 -110.05 77.31
N VAL A 4 40.09 -109.58 76.24
CA VAL A 4 40.81 -109.05 75.06
C VAL A 4 40.04 -107.85 74.47
N THR A 5 40.73 -106.71 74.53
CA THR A 5 40.46 -105.41 73.91
C THR A 5 40.37 -105.46 72.38
N ASN A 6 39.44 -104.72 71.78
CA ASN A 6 39.31 -104.61 70.32
C ASN A 6 39.68 -103.21 69.78
N LYS A 7 40.49 -103.20 68.73
CA LYS A 7 41.34 -102.13 68.15
C LYS A 7 40.61 -100.95 67.46
N SER A 8 39.32 -100.72 67.69
CA SER A 8 38.52 -99.85 66.80
C SER A 8 38.64 -98.33 67.06
N ILE A 9 39.21 -97.92 68.20
CA ILE A 9 39.16 -96.50 68.66
C ILE A 9 40.28 -95.63 68.03
N ILE A 10 41.32 -96.24 67.45
CA ILE A 10 42.53 -95.51 67.00
C ILE A 10 42.41 -94.99 65.55
N VAL A 11 41.46 -95.48 64.75
CA VAL A 11 41.33 -95.10 63.32
C VAL A 11 40.37 -93.91 63.08
N MET A 12 39.37 -93.69 63.94
CA MET A 12 38.40 -92.58 63.76
C MET A 12 38.94 -91.18 64.13
N LYS A 13 40.00 -91.07 64.96
CA LYS A 13 40.59 -89.76 65.33
C LYS A 13 41.44 -89.13 64.23
N LYS A 14 41.98 -89.90 63.27
CA LYS A 14 42.80 -89.34 62.17
C LYS A 14 41.97 -88.78 61.01
N ILE A 15 40.70 -89.16 60.88
CA ILE A 15 39.82 -88.72 59.78
C ILE A 15 39.07 -87.42 60.14
N LEU A 16 38.71 -87.20 61.41
CA LEU A 16 38.08 -85.94 61.84
C LEU A 16 39.07 -84.75 61.89
N ILE A 17 40.36 -84.97 62.19
CA ILE A 17 41.36 -83.90 62.29
C ILE A 17 41.82 -83.42 60.89
N ARG A 18 41.73 -84.29 59.86
CA ARG A 18 42.17 -83.95 58.50
C ARG A 18 41.17 -83.06 57.73
N ASN A 19 39.89 -83.10 58.07
CA ASN A 19 38.85 -82.30 57.40
C ASN A 19 38.63 -80.92 58.05
N ILE A 20 39.03 -80.74 59.31
CA ILE A 20 38.98 -79.42 60.00
C ILE A 20 40.20 -78.56 59.61
N ALA A 21 41.37 -79.17 59.37
CA ALA A 21 42.55 -78.47 58.88
C ALA A 21 42.41 -77.95 57.43
N PHE A 22 41.60 -78.61 56.60
CA PHE A 22 41.37 -78.19 55.21
C PHE A 22 40.36 -77.03 55.09
N ILE A 23 39.40 -76.91 56.03
CA ILE A 23 38.40 -75.84 56.05
C ILE A 23 38.92 -74.56 56.72
N LEU A 24 39.84 -74.68 57.69
CA LEU A 24 40.56 -73.53 58.26
C LEU A 24 41.69 -72.99 57.36
N GLY A 25 42.28 -73.83 56.50
CA GLY A 25 43.27 -73.41 55.50
C GLY A 25 42.67 -72.73 54.26
N LEU A 26 41.39 -72.97 53.95
CA LEU A 26 40.70 -72.37 52.81
C LEU A 26 40.13 -70.97 53.13
N PHE A 27 39.96 -70.64 54.41
CA PHE A 27 39.55 -69.29 54.87
C PHE A 27 40.72 -68.32 55.09
N SER A 28 41.97 -68.81 55.19
CA SER A 28 43.17 -67.96 55.38
C SER A 28 43.81 -67.47 54.08
N LEU A 29 43.32 -67.90 52.91
CA LEU A 29 43.80 -67.49 51.58
C LEU A 29 42.97 -66.35 50.94
N LEU A 30 42.02 -65.77 51.69
CA LEU A 30 41.08 -64.75 51.18
C LEU A 30 41.23 -63.35 51.81
N LEU A 31 42.27 -63.07 52.62
CA LEU A 31 42.30 -61.83 53.43
C LEU A 31 43.50 -60.88 53.26
N PHE A 32 44.43 -61.08 52.32
CA PHE A 32 45.45 -60.05 52.03
C PHE A 32 45.83 -59.97 50.55
N ASN A 33 44.90 -59.47 49.74
CA ASN A 33 45.20 -58.64 48.56
C ASN A 33 44.08 -57.61 48.46
N ALA A 34 44.12 -56.59 49.32
CA ALA A 34 43.44 -55.35 49.02
C ALA A 34 44.21 -54.69 47.88
N CYS A 35 43.75 -54.86 46.64
CA CYS A 35 44.03 -53.87 45.61
C CYS A 35 43.48 -52.55 46.14
N GLU A 36 44.32 -51.52 46.26
CA GLU A 36 43.86 -50.15 46.34
C GLU A 36 43.01 -49.88 45.09
N GLU A 37 41.69 -49.96 45.20
CA GLU A 37 40.84 -49.19 44.30
C GLU A 37 41.09 -47.73 44.66
N LYS A 38 42.00 -47.09 43.92
CA LYS A 38 41.99 -45.64 43.77
C LYS A 38 40.67 -45.26 43.10
N ILE A 39 39.63 -45.14 43.90
CA ILE A 39 38.47 -44.34 43.55
C ILE A 39 38.98 -42.91 43.59
N ASP A 40 39.04 -42.24 42.44
CA ASP A 40 39.27 -40.81 42.41
C ASP A 40 38.24 -40.16 43.36
N PRO A 41 38.64 -39.24 44.26
CA PRO A 41 37.71 -38.62 45.18
C PRO A 41 36.55 -38.03 44.38
N VAL A 42 35.32 -38.41 44.77
CA VAL A 42 34.11 -37.74 44.29
C VAL A 42 34.32 -36.25 44.57
N VAL A 43 34.27 -35.43 43.52
CA VAL A 43 34.34 -33.97 43.66
C VAL A 43 33.10 -33.53 44.42
N GLU A 44 33.19 -33.43 45.75
CA GLU A 44 32.06 -33.03 46.61
C GLU A 44 31.75 -31.53 46.46
N GLU A 45 32.74 -30.73 46.10
CA GLU A 45 32.60 -29.30 45.85
C GLU A 45 33.29 -28.90 44.55
N LEU A 46 32.48 -28.55 43.55
CA LEU A 46 32.99 -27.90 42.35
C LEU A 46 33.31 -26.44 42.68
N ASN A 47 34.59 -26.13 42.90
CA ASN A 47 35.05 -24.78 43.16
C ASN A 47 35.30 -24.05 41.83
N PHE A 48 34.41 -23.12 41.48
CA PHE A 48 34.53 -22.31 40.26
C PHE A 48 35.01 -20.91 40.59
N ASN A 49 36.01 -20.43 39.86
CA ASN A 49 36.44 -19.03 39.94
C ASN A 49 35.48 -18.05 39.26
N ARG A 50 34.39 -18.56 38.65
CA ARG A 50 33.39 -17.80 37.89
C ARG A 50 32.00 -18.44 37.94
N SER A 51 30.95 -17.62 37.95
CA SER A 51 29.58 -18.06 37.67
C SER A 51 29.42 -18.70 36.30
N PHE A 52 28.52 -19.66 36.19
CA PHE A 52 28.14 -20.23 34.91
C PHE A 52 27.41 -19.21 34.04
N THR A 53 27.70 -19.22 32.74
CA THR A 53 26.95 -18.42 31.76
C THR A 53 25.50 -18.92 31.71
N PRO A 54 24.49 -18.03 31.74
CA PRO A 54 23.10 -18.42 31.52
C PRO A 54 22.95 -19.20 30.21
N VAL A 55 22.17 -20.27 30.22
CA VAL A 55 21.92 -21.12 29.05
C VAL A 55 20.46 -21.05 28.62
N GLY A 56 20.19 -21.35 27.36
CA GLY A 56 18.83 -21.34 26.82
C GLY A 56 18.26 -19.94 26.61
N LEU A 57 19.10 -18.90 26.54
CA LEU A 57 18.65 -17.54 26.21
C LEU A 57 17.95 -17.57 24.85
N SER A 58 16.67 -17.21 24.86
CA SER A 58 15.79 -17.17 23.70
C SER A 58 14.98 -15.88 23.73
N ALA A 59 14.56 -15.42 22.55
CA ALA A 59 13.74 -14.22 22.37
C ALA A 59 12.47 -14.62 21.63
N GLN A 60 11.33 -14.15 22.12
CA GLN A 60 10.02 -14.34 21.48
C GLN A 60 9.34 -12.98 21.34
N ILE A 61 8.95 -12.64 20.12
CA ILE A 61 8.24 -11.39 19.84
C ILE A 61 6.73 -11.63 19.91
N SER A 62 6.04 -10.75 20.62
CA SER A 62 4.59 -10.69 20.72
C SER A 62 4.13 -9.24 20.49
N ASN A 63 2.90 -9.05 19.97
CA ASN A 63 2.32 -7.72 19.73
C ASN A 63 3.26 -6.76 18.98
N ILE A 64 4.01 -7.28 18.00
CA ILE A 64 4.96 -6.56 17.13
C ILE A 64 6.24 -6.09 17.83
N THR A 65 6.12 -5.36 18.94
CA THR A 65 7.24 -4.71 19.63
C THR A 65 7.52 -5.25 21.03
N THR A 66 6.78 -6.23 21.55
CA THR A 66 7.08 -6.79 22.87
C THR A 66 7.99 -8.01 22.75
N VAL A 67 9.24 -7.89 23.21
CA VAL A 67 10.14 -9.04 23.32
C VAL A 67 10.03 -9.66 24.70
N THR A 68 9.86 -10.98 24.74
CA THR A 68 10.03 -11.80 25.94
C THR A 68 11.30 -12.60 25.80
N LEU A 69 12.28 -12.29 26.64
CA LEU A 69 13.53 -13.03 26.77
C LEU A 69 13.34 -14.12 27.82
N SER A 70 13.80 -15.34 27.55
CA SER A 70 13.69 -16.47 28.48
C SER A 70 15.02 -17.21 28.58
N TRP A 71 15.35 -17.72 29.77
CA TRP A 71 16.58 -18.46 30.06
C TRP A 71 16.38 -19.48 31.19
N THR A 72 17.37 -20.34 31.40
CA THR A 72 17.36 -21.32 32.49
C THR A 72 18.04 -20.77 33.75
N ILE A 73 17.48 -21.07 34.92
CA ILE A 73 18.06 -20.71 36.22
C ILE A 73 19.51 -21.20 36.30
N THR A 74 20.37 -20.31 36.77
CA THR A 74 21.80 -20.55 36.99
C THR A 74 22.00 -20.69 38.50
N LYS A 75 22.64 -21.78 38.95
CA LYS A 75 22.88 -22.01 40.38
C LYS A 75 23.79 -20.93 40.97
N ASN A 76 23.62 -20.66 42.27
CA ASN A 76 24.44 -19.71 43.03
C ASN A 76 24.46 -18.30 42.40
N THR A 77 23.30 -17.88 41.87
CA THR A 77 23.10 -16.55 41.28
C THR A 77 22.45 -15.66 42.32
N ASP A 78 22.96 -14.44 42.48
CA ASP A 78 22.37 -13.37 43.28
C ASP A 78 21.32 -12.60 42.44
N HIS A 79 21.72 -12.15 41.25
CA HIS A 79 20.84 -11.57 40.23
C HIS A 79 21.46 -11.74 38.83
N TYR A 80 20.66 -11.44 37.80
CA TYR A 80 21.13 -11.33 36.42
C TYR A 80 21.22 -9.87 36.00
N VAL A 81 22.17 -9.54 35.13
CA VAL A 81 22.23 -8.26 34.43
C VAL A 81 21.83 -8.49 32.98
N LEU A 82 20.76 -7.82 32.55
CA LEU A 82 20.25 -7.83 31.18
C LEU A 82 20.54 -6.49 30.52
N GLU A 83 21.03 -6.53 29.27
CA GLU A 83 21.17 -5.35 28.42
C GLU A 83 20.58 -5.60 27.04
N LEU A 84 19.83 -4.63 26.50
CA LEU A 84 19.30 -4.64 25.13
C LEU A 84 19.92 -3.51 24.31
N TYR A 85 20.15 -3.79 23.04
CA TYR A 85 20.80 -2.92 22.07
C TYR A 85 20.02 -2.86 20.77
N GLU A 86 20.06 -1.70 20.12
CA GLU A 86 19.73 -1.58 18.71
C GLU A 86 20.82 -2.23 17.83
N GLY A 87 20.41 -2.91 16.77
CA GLY A 87 21.30 -3.62 15.85
C GLY A 87 21.83 -4.94 16.41
N ILE A 88 23.05 -5.32 16.02
CA ILE A 88 23.69 -6.58 16.44
C ILE A 88 24.92 -6.37 17.35
N GLY A 89 25.30 -5.12 17.58
CA GLY A 89 26.53 -4.76 18.29
C GLY A 89 26.28 -4.34 19.74
N TYR A 90 27.12 -4.81 20.65
CA TYR A 90 27.07 -4.44 22.08
C TYR A 90 27.91 -3.19 22.37
N VAL A 91 27.52 -2.07 21.78
CA VAL A 91 28.24 -0.78 21.92
C VAL A 91 27.42 0.20 22.78
N PRO A 92 28.04 1.03 23.63
CA PRO A 92 27.32 1.93 24.52
C PRO A 92 26.32 2.87 23.82
N ALA A 93 26.64 3.33 22.61
CA ALA A 93 25.77 4.22 21.83
C ALA A 93 24.48 3.54 21.33
N ALA A 94 24.44 2.21 21.28
CA ALA A 94 23.28 1.43 20.86
C ALA A 94 22.49 0.83 22.03
N LEU A 95 22.94 1.05 23.28
CA LEU A 95 22.26 0.53 24.47
C LEU A 95 20.90 1.22 24.63
N ILE A 96 19.82 0.45 24.58
CA ILE A 96 18.45 0.96 24.72
C ILE A 96 17.83 0.63 26.08
N PHE A 97 18.32 -0.41 26.77
CA PHE A 97 17.80 -0.82 28.06
C PHE A 97 18.81 -1.63 28.88
N THR A 98 18.77 -1.49 30.20
CA THR A 98 19.53 -2.32 31.15
C THR A 98 18.71 -2.56 32.42
N ALA A 99 18.81 -3.76 33.00
CA ALA A 99 18.14 -4.09 34.25
C ALA A 99 18.86 -5.19 35.05
N ASP A 100 18.76 -5.07 36.37
CA ASP A 100 19.05 -6.15 37.31
C ASP A 100 17.77 -6.98 37.54
N ILE A 101 17.85 -8.29 37.36
CA ILE A 101 16.73 -9.22 37.41
C ILE A 101 16.97 -10.24 38.51
N GLU A 102 15.97 -10.48 39.36
CA GLU A 102 16.04 -11.44 40.47
C GLU A 102 16.50 -12.83 40.03
N ALA A 103 17.31 -13.51 40.86
CA ALA A 103 17.94 -14.79 40.51
C ALA A 103 16.97 -15.95 40.19
N ASN A 104 15.73 -15.89 40.67
CA ASN A 104 14.71 -16.91 40.43
C ASN A 104 13.89 -16.65 39.15
N ALA A 105 14.08 -15.50 38.49
CA ALA A 105 13.41 -15.19 37.24
C ALA A 105 13.96 -16.05 36.10
N ILE A 106 13.05 -16.47 35.22
CA ILE A 106 13.35 -17.25 34.01
C ILE A 106 12.96 -16.53 32.73
N SER A 107 12.36 -15.34 32.86
CA SER A 107 11.99 -14.51 31.73
C SER A 107 11.91 -13.02 32.10
N TYR A 108 12.00 -12.17 31.08
CA TYR A 108 11.82 -10.73 31.16
C TYR A 108 11.17 -10.20 29.89
N SER A 109 10.15 -9.34 30.04
CA SER A 109 9.47 -8.72 28.91
C SER A 109 9.81 -7.24 28.81
N TYR A 110 10.08 -6.77 27.59
CA TYR A 110 10.40 -5.38 27.29
C TYR A 110 9.65 -4.92 26.03
N VAL A 111 9.13 -3.70 26.05
CA VAL A 111 8.50 -3.06 24.89
C VAL A 111 9.58 -2.32 24.11
N LEU A 112 9.91 -2.84 22.92
CA LEU A 112 10.90 -2.29 22.00
C LEU A 112 10.46 -0.91 21.50
N PRO A 113 11.41 -0.01 21.20
CA PRO A 113 11.10 1.36 20.79
C PRO A 113 10.44 1.46 19.40
N ALA A 114 10.55 0.42 18.57
CA ALA A 114 9.95 0.34 17.23
C ALA A 114 9.82 -1.10 16.72
N GLY A 115 8.96 -1.28 15.71
CA GLY A 115 8.89 -2.48 14.88
C GLY A 115 9.94 -2.50 13.75
N ASP A 116 9.91 -3.59 12.97
CA ASP A 116 10.82 -3.90 11.83
C ASP A 116 12.33 -3.66 12.08
N THR A 117 12.77 -3.62 13.33
CA THR A 117 14.10 -3.21 13.73
C THR A 117 14.89 -4.40 14.27
N GLN A 118 16.17 -4.45 13.92
CA GLN A 118 17.10 -5.45 14.44
C GLN A 118 17.53 -5.04 15.84
N PHE A 119 17.54 -6.00 16.77
CA PHE A 119 17.99 -5.82 18.14
C PHE A 119 18.91 -6.96 18.57
N ALA A 120 19.65 -6.73 19.66
CA ALA A 120 20.42 -7.73 20.35
C ALA A 120 20.23 -7.60 21.86
N ALA A 121 20.27 -8.72 22.58
CA ALA A 121 20.27 -8.75 24.03
C ALA A 121 21.44 -9.58 24.54
N ARG A 122 21.96 -9.20 25.70
CA ARG A 122 22.92 -10.02 26.44
C ARG A 122 22.57 -10.12 27.91
N LEU A 123 22.86 -11.29 28.49
CA LEU A 123 22.54 -11.64 29.87
C LEU A 123 23.78 -12.23 30.56
N LYS A 124 24.10 -11.78 31.77
CA LYS A 124 25.12 -12.41 32.63
C LYS A 124 24.54 -12.67 34.03
N ALA A 125 25.08 -13.67 34.72
CA ALA A 125 24.75 -13.98 36.11
C ALA A 125 25.82 -13.40 37.05
N ILE A 126 25.36 -12.76 38.13
CA ILE A 126 26.19 -12.31 39.25
C ILE A 126 26.11 -13.37 40.35
N SER A 127 27.26 -13.78 40.90
CA SER A 127 27.29 -14.85 41.90
C SER A 127 26.78 -14.39 43.25
N SER A 128 26.10 -15.28 43.97
CA SER A 128 25.81 -15.14 45.40
C SER A 128 26.97 -15.62 46.30
N LEU A 129 28.08 -16.10 45.71
CA LEU A 129 29.25 -16.59 46.44
C LEU A 129 30.37 -15.53 46.44
N ASP A 130 30.93 -15.28 47.62
CA ASP A 130 32.04 -14.36 47.79
C ASP A 130 33.29 -14.82 47.03
N GLY A 131 33.91 -13.90 46.29
CA GLY A 131 35.15 -14.16 45.55
C GLY A 131 34.98 -14.87 44.20
N THR A 132 33.74 -15.19 43.79
CA THR A 132 33.45 -15.75 42.46
C THR A 132 33.24 -14.63 41.43
N ALA A 133 33.96 -14.67 40.31
CA ALA A 133 33.78 -13.69 39.24
C ALA A 133 32.44 -13.86 38.52
N GLU A 134 31.91 -12.77 37.94
CA GLU A 134 30.67 -12.76 37.14
C GLU A 134 30.73 -13.73 35.95
N SER A 135 29.58 -14.23 35.47
CA SER A 135 29.58 -15.11 34.29
C SER A 135 30.09 -14.40 33.02
N LYS A 136 30.38 -15.18 31.98
CA LYS A 136 30.43 -14.60 30.62
C LYS A 136 29.01 -14.20 30.20
N TRP A 137 28.90 -13.34 29.19
CA TRP A 137 27.63 -12.97 28.59
C TRP A 137 27.06 -14.12 27.75
N ALA A 138 25.79 -14.44 27.95
CA ALA A 138 24.94 -15.08 26.95
C ALA A 138 24.40 -14.00 26.01
N THR A 139 24.30 -14.29 24.72
CA THR A 139 23.94 -13.29 23.69
C THR A 139 22.85 -13.82 22.77
N ILE A 140 22.00 -12.94 22.28
CA ILE A 140 20.99 -13.25 21.26
C ILE A 140 20.74 -12.03 20.38
N ALA A 141 20.48 -12.27 19.10
CA ALA A 141 20.00 -11.26 18.16
C ALA A 141 18.59 -11.66 17.70
N PHE A 142 17.71 -10.68 17.55
CA PHE A 142 16.32 -10.88 17.11
C PHE A 142 15.81 -9.64 16.38
N LYS A 143 14.79 -9.81 15.55
CA LYS A 143 14.16 -8.71 14.83
C LYS A 143 12.71 -8.60 15.28
N SER A 144 12.23 -7.39 15.57
CA SER A 144 10.80 -7.15 15.80
C SER A 144 10.00 -7.40 14.53
N ALA A 145 8.69 -7.66 14.66
CA ALA A 145 7.83 -7.79 13.49
C ALA A 145 7.60 -6.43 12.80
N PRO A 146 7.17 -6.41 11.51
CA PRO A 146 6.85 -5.17 10.81
C PRO A 146 5.81 -4.33 11.53
N GLU A 147 6.01 -3.01 11.58
CA GLU A 147 5.11 -2.03 12.19
C GLU A 147 4.88 -0.88 11.21
N ASN A 148 3.63 -0.45 11.08
CA ASN A 148 3.32 0.87 10.56
C ASN A 148 2.16 1.47 11.36
N LEU A 149 2.42 2.50 12.18
CA LEU A 149 1.38 3.13 12.99
C LEU A 149 0.34 3.90 12.16
N PHE A 150 0.56 4.09 10.86
CA PHE A 150 -0.40 4.68 9.93
C PHE A 150 -1.41 3.67 9.36
N THR A 151 -1.24 2.36 9.59
CA THR A 151 -2.19 1.35 9.08
C THR A 151 -3.60 1.62 9.61
N ASP A 152 -4.56 1.75 8.69
CA ASP A 152 -5.97 2.09 8.95
C ASP A 152 -6.22 3.54 9.45
N TYR A 153 -5.23 4.44 9.31
CA TYR A 153 -5.37 5.87 9.65
C TYR A 153 -4.97 6.75 8.47
N GLU A 154 -5.92 7.51 7.96
CA GLU A 154 -5.70 8.39 6.81
C GLU A 154 -5.27 9.78 7.25
N SER A 155 -4.20 10.26 6.63
CA SER A 155 -3.68 11.63 6.78
C SER A 155 -3.96 12.39 5.50
N GLU A 156 -4.32 13.67 5.62
CA GLU A 156 -4.84 14.43 4.50
C GLU A 156 -4.54 15.93 4.65
N MET A 157 -4.62 16.65 3.53
CA MET A 157 -4.63 18.11 3.51
C MET A 157 -5.98 18.61 4.03
N THR A 158 -5.97 19.65 4.86
CA THR A 158 -7.19 20.23 5.45
C THR A 158 -7.43 21.68 5.02
N GLY A 159 -6.49 22.26 4.27
CA GLY A 159 -6.50 23.63 3.79
C GLY A 159 -5.15 23.98 3.15
N LEU A 160 -5.01 25.20 2.63
CA LEU A 160 -3.74 25.64 2.01
C LEU A 160 -2.60 25.63 3.04
N GLY A 161 -1.58 24.83 2.79
CA GLY A 161 -0.46 24.65 3.72
C GLY A 161 -0.88 24.07 5.08
N GLU A 162 -2.04 23.41 5.14
CA GLU A 162 -2.60 22.80 6.34
C GLU A 162 -2.87 21.32 6.13
N CYS A 163 -2.59 20.52 7.14
CA CYS A 163 -2.86 19.09 7.11
C CYS A 163 -3.12 18.51 8.49
N ILE A 164 -3.75 17.34 8.48
CA ILE A 164 -3.87 16.50 9.66
C ILE A 164 -3.14 15.18 9.40
N VAL A 165 -2.26 14.83 10.34
CA VAL A 165 -1.57 13.56 10.33
C VAL A 165 -2.17 12.69 11.41
N ARG A 166 -2.62 11.48 11.04
CA ARG A 166 -3.29 10.53 11.94
C ARG A 166 -2.53 9.21 12.01
N TRP A 167 -2.41 8.66 13.20
CA TRP A 167 -1.76 7.38 13.49
C TRP A 167 -2.48 6.68 14.64
N LYS A 168 -2.09 5.45 14.95
CA LYS A 168 -2.66 4.69 16.06
C LYS A 168 -2.67 5.46 17.39
N PRO A 169 -3.85 5.76 17.97
CA PRO A 169 -3.97 6.52 19.22
C PRO A 169 -3.28 5.85 20.41
N GLY A 170 -2.66 6.65 21.27
CA GLY A 170 -1.95 6.21 22.47
C GLY A 170 -0.61 5.51 22.22
N ALA A 171 -0.19 5.36 20.95
CA ALA A 171 1.12 4.79 20.64
C ALA A 171 2.25 5.71 21.11
N ILE A 172 3.28 5.14 21.73
CA ILE A 172 4.47 5.88 22.17
C ILE A 172 5.14 6.54 20.95
N ALA A 173 5.16 7.87 20.94
CA ALA A 173 5.77 8.68 19.90
C ALA A 173 6.30 9.99 20.51
N THR A 174 7.26 10.62 19.84
CA THR A 174 7.90 11.86 20.25
C THR A 174 7.70 12.99 19.24
N GLY A 175 7.48 12.66 17.96
CA GLY A 175 7.43 13.64 16.88
C GLY A 175 6.92 13.05 15.57
N LEU A 176 6.57 13.94 14.65
CA LEU A 176 6.41 13.64 13.23
C LEU A 176 7.60 14.22 12.47
N LEU A 177 8.22 13.43 11.61
CA LEU A 177 9.30 13.87 10.73
C LEU A 177 8.74 13.97 9.30
N PHE A 178 8.80 15.16 8.73
CA PHE A 178 8.38 15.44 7.35
C PHE A 178 9.63 15.54 6.49
N ASP A 179 9.72 14.71 5.46
CA ASP A 179 10.82 14.68 4.50
C ASP A 179 10.28 14.93 3.09
N ASN A 180 10.69 16.03 2.44
CA ASN A 180 10.28 16.36 1.07
C ASN A 180 11.32 15.93 0.00
N GLY A 181 12.31 15.12 0.38
CA GLY A 181 13.44 14.70 -0.44
C GLY A 181 14.58 15.72 -0.52
N THR A 182 14.39 16.95 -0.04
CA THR A 182 15.42 18.00 0.04
C THR A 182 15.77 18.33 1.48
N ASP A 183 14.74 18.52 2.32
CA ASP A 183 14.84 18.94 3.71
C ASP A 183 13.97 18.05 4.62
N GLU A 184 14.42 17.87 5.86
CA GLU A 184 13.67 17.20 6.92
C GLU A 184 13.25 18.20 8.00
N THR A 185 11.96 18.21 8.37
CA THR A 185 11.42 19.05 9.45
C THR A 185 10.74 18.19 10.50
N THR A 186 11.09 18.39 11.78
CA THR A 186 10.49 17.67 12.91
C THR A 186 9.44 18.51 13.61
N TYR A 187 8.26 17.93 13.82
CA TYR A 187 7.19 18.49 14.62
C TYR A 187 7.02 17.68 15.92
N PRO A 188 7.35 18.22 17.10
CA PRO A 188 7.22 17.50 18.35
C PRO A 188 5.74 17.25 18.71
N LEU A 189 5.48 16.14 19.40
CA LEU A 189 4.13 15.75 19.84
C LEU A 189 3.89 16.10 21.31
N THR A 190 2.68 16.57 21.61
CA THR A 190 2.18 16.76 22.98
C THR A 190 1.52 15.48 23.51
N PRO A 191 1.35 15.34 24.85
CA PRO A 191 0.63 14.20 25.40
C PRO A 191 -0.81 14.05 24.89
N GLY A 192 -1.49 15.17 24.59
CA GLY A 192 -2.85 15.16 24.04
C GLY A 192 -2.89 14.62 22.60
N GLU A 193 -1.98 15.07 21.75
CA GLU A 193 -1.83 14.58 20.37
C GLU A 193 -1.46 13.08 20.36
N ILE A 194 -0.57 12.64 21.25
CA ILE A 194 -0.22 11.21 21.41
C ILE A 194 -1.45 10.39 21.81
N ALA A 195 -2.23 10.87 22.78
CA ALA A 195 -3.42 10.18 23.25
C ALA A 195 -4.50 10.09 22.15
N ALA A 196 -4.67 11.16 21.37
CA ALA A 196 -5.63 11.22 20.28
C ALA A 196 -5.18 10.46 19.02
N GLY A 197 -3.86 10.32 18.81
CA GLY A 197 -3.32 9.74 17.57
C GLY A 197 -3.40 10.69 16.38
N GLU A 198 -3.38 12.00 16.62
CA GLU A 198 -3.49 12.99 15.55
C GLU A 198 -2.77 14.29 15.87
N LYS A 199 -2.35 15.00 14.80
CA LYS A 199 -1.80 16.35 14.88
C LYS A 199 -2.27 17.19 13.69
N LEU A 200 -2.89 18.32 13.97
CA LEU A 200 -3.17 19.36 12.99
C LEU A 200 -1.95 20.27 12.84
N LEU A 201 -1.56 20.53 11.61
CA LEU A 201 -0.40 21.32 11.22
C LEU A 201 -0.81 22.42 10.25
N SER A 202 -0.13 23.56 10.33
CA SER A 202 -0.37 24.74 9.49
C SER A 202 0.96 25.38 9.10
N GLY A 203 0.99 26.09 7.97
CA GLY A 203 2.22 26.71 7.46
C GLY A 203 3.20 25.69 6.88
N ILE A 204 2.68 24.55 6.42
CA ILE A 204 3.44 23.53 5.70
C ILE A 204 3.59 23.97 4.25
N ALA A 205 4.80 23.91 3.71
CA ALA A 205 5.06 24.29 2.33
C ALA A 205 4.49 23.26 1.34
N ASN A 206 4.21 23.70 0.11
CA ASN A 206 3.78 22.80 -0.95
C ASN A 206 4.92 21.83 -1.31
N ALA A 207 4.70 20.53 -1.13
CA ALA A 207 5.60 19.44 -1.52
C ALA A 207 4.92 18.08 -1.35
N SER A 208 5.53 17.05 -1.94
CA SER A 208 5.27 15.64 -1.61
C SER A 208 6.16 15.24 -0.43
N TYR A 209 5.55 14.80 0.67
CA TYR A 209 6.26 14.41 1.89
C TYR A 209 6.19 12.90 2.13
N GLU A 210 7.31 12.28 2.52
CA GLU A 210 7.30 11.07 3.35
C GLU A 210 7.23 11.53 4.82
N ILE A 211 6.16 11.14 5.52
CA ILE A 211 5.94 11.48 6.93
C ILE A 211 6.20 10.24 7.77
N ARG A 212 7.04 10.38 8.81
CA ARG A 212 7.37 9.32 9.77
C ARG A 212 6.89 9.66 11.17
N VAL A 213 6.23 8.72 11.84
CA VAL A 213 5.98 8.81 13.30
C VAL A 213 7.22 8.32 14.02
N MET A 214 7.80 9.18 14.85
CA MET A 214 9.09 8.94 15.50
C MET A 214 8.93 8.61 16.99
N ASN A 215 9.79 7.75 17.52
CA ASN A 215 10.03 7.56 18.94
C ASN A 215 11.53 7.74 19.23
N GLY A 216 11.92 8.96 19.60
CA GLY A 216 13.32 9.38 19.58
C GLY A 216 13.85 9.34 18.14
N THR A 217 14.86 8.51 17.89
CA THR A 217 15.44 8.30 16.55
C THR A 217 14.77 7.17 15.77
N PHE A 218 13.89 6.39 16.40
CA PHE A 218 13.25 5.24 15.75
C PHE A 218 12.03 5.67 14.95
N SER A 219 11.96 5.26 13.69
CA SER A 219 10.71 5.34 12.90
C SER A 219 9.77 4.19 13.27
N ARG A 220 8.50 4.51 13.52
CA ARG A 220 7.45 3.54 13.87
C ARG A 220 6.38 3.39 12.81
N GLY A 221 6.54 4.08 11.70
CA GLY A 221 5.60 4.05 10.60
C GLY A 221 5.90 5.16 9.63
N LYS A 222 5.46 4.97 8.40
CA LYS A 222 5.53 5.97 7.35
C LYS A 222 4.27 6.03 6.52
N THR A 223 3.94 7.23 6.08
CA THR A 223 2.90 7.52 5.10
C THR A 223 3.40 8.60 4.14
N ASN A 224 2.72 8.77 3.00
CA ASN A 224 3.00 9.85 2.07
C ASN A 224 1.83 10.83 2.08
N LEU A 225 2.14 12.13 1.98
CA LEU A 225 1.12 13.17 1.87
C LEU A 225 1.61 14.26 0.93
N VAL A 226 0.75 14.66 0.00
CA VAL A 226 1.00 15.81 -0.88
C VAL A 226 0.29 17.02 -0.30
N ILE A 227 1.06 18.09 -0.05
CA ILE A 227 0.53 19.41 0.24
C ILE A 227 0.72 20.24 -1.02
N GLU A 228 -0.36 20.77 -1.57
CA GLU A 228 -0.33 21.60 -2.77
C GLU A 228 -1.53 22.57 -2.77
N GLY A 229 -1.42 23.66 -3.51
CA GLY A 229 -2.46 24.70 -3.56
C GLY A 229 -1.86 26.09 -3.50
N ASP A 230 -2.24 26.94 -4.45
CA ASP A 230 -1.82 28.34 -4.50
C ASP A 230 -2.97 29.30 -4.17
N ALA A 231 -4.21 28.89 -4.47
CA ALA A 231 -5.42 29.59 -4.07
C ALA A 231 -6.53 28.61 -3.67
N LEU A 232 -7.35 29.03 -2.70
CA LEU A 232 -8.57 28.33 -2.29
C LEU A 232 -9.77 29.17 -2.72
N LEU A 233 -10.61 28.60 -3.58
CA LEU A 233 -11.88 29.19 -3.95
C LEU A 233 -12.95 28.76 -2.92
N PRO A 234 -13.51 29.68 -2.13
CA PRO A 234 -14.60 29.36 -1.23
C PRO A 234 -15.87 29.02 -2.02
N ALA A 235 -16.82 28.34 -1.37
CA ALA A 235 -18.14 28.07 -1.93
C ALA A 235 -18.81 29.36 -2.44
N GLY A 236 -19.36 29.30 -3.66
CA GLY A 236 -19.95 30.46 -4.35
C GLY A 236 -18.94 31.44 -4.95
N GLY A 237 -17.65 31.11 -4.95
CA GLY A 237 -16.62 31.86 -5.65
C GLY A 237 -16.75 31.77 -7.17
N ASP A 238 -16.23 32.77 -7.85
CA ASP A 238 -16.21 32.85 -9.33
C ASP A 238 -15.05 32.00 -9.88
N LEU A 239 -15.39 30.85 -10.46
CA LEU A 239 -14.40 29.92 -11.00
C LEU A 239 -13.65 30.49 -12.20
N ALA A 240 -14.34 31.18 -13.12
CA ALA A 240 -13.72 31.76 -14.31
C ALA A 240 -12.69 32.83 -13.92
N ALA A 241 -13.06 33.72 -12.99
CA ALA A 241 -12.14 34.73 -12.49
C ALA A 241 -10.95 34.11 -11.74
N ALA A 242 -11.16 33.01 -11.01
CA ALA A 242 -10.10 32.30 -10.31
C ALA A 242 -9.12 31.61 -11.28
N ILE A 243 -9.63 31.04 -12.37
CA ILE A 243 -8.80 30.47 -13.46
C ILE A 243 -7.99 31.59 -14.14
N GLU A 244 -8.61 32.71 -14.47
CA GLU A 244 -7.93 33.86 -15.11
C GLU A 244 -6.82 34.45 -14.22
N ALA A 245 -7.03 34.53 -12.91
CA ALA A 245 -6.07 35.08 -11.97
C ALA A 245 -4.90 34.12 -11.65
N MET A 246 -5.01 32.84 -12.01
CA MET A 246 -4.03 31.83 -11.65
C MET A 246 -2.72 32.01 -12.42
N ALA A 247 -1.59 31.95 -11.71
CA ALA A 247 -0.29 31.92 -12.36
C ALA A 247 -0.10 30.61 -13.14
N ALA A 248 0.63 30.66 -14.25
CA ALA A 248 0.94 29.47 -15.04
C ALA A 248 1.60 28.38 -14.18
N GLY A 249 1.02 27.19 -14.19
CA GLY A 249 1.40 26.03 -13.38
C GLY A 249 0.74 25.98 -12.00
N GLY A 250 -0.12 26.93 -11.65
CA GLY A 250 -0.74 27.03 -10.34
C GLY A 250 -1.81 25.97 -10.05
N VAL A 251 -2.08 25.76 -8.77
CA VAL A 251 -3.07 24.82 -8.23
C VAL A 251 -4.23 25.60 -7.59
N LEU A 252 -5.39 25.57 -8.25
CA LEU A 252 -6.65 26.07 -7.72
C LEU A 252 -7.34 24.98 -6.91
N VAL A 253 -7.53 25.22 -5.61
CA VAL A 253 -8.27 24.33 -4.72
C VAL A 253 -9.71 24.84 -4.58
N LEU A 254 -10.68 23.95 -4.76
CA LEU A 254 -12.10 24.20 -4.60
C LEU A 254 -12.57 23.63 -3.26
N THR A 255 -13.45 24.36 -2.58
CA THR A 255 -14.15 23.84 -1.41
C THR A 255 -15.05 22.67 -1.82
N ASN A 256 -14.89 21.51 -1.18
CA ASN A 256 -15.71 20.31 -1.38
C ASN A 256 -17.20 20.55 -1.11
N GLY A 257 -18.05 19.76 -1.77
CA GLY A 257 -19.51 19.82 -1.68
C GLY A 257 -20.15 21.09 -2.26
N ALA A 258 -19.35 21.99 -2.83
CA ALA A 258 -19.82 23.26 -3.37
C ALA A 258 -19.94 23.25 -4.90
N ASP A 259 -20.85 24.09 -5.38
CA ASP A 259 -21.12 24.32 -6.80
C ASP A 259 -20.29 25.48 -7.35
N TYR A 260 -19.72 25.29 -8.54
CA TYR A 260 -18.93 26.27 -9.28
C TYR A 260 -19.49 26.43 -10.71
N PRO A 261 -20.56 27.23 -10.87
CA PRO A 261 -21.12 27.53 -12.19
C PRO A 261 -20.17 28.38 -13.03
N LEU A 262 -20.09 28.08 -14.32
CA LEU A 262 -19.58 28.99 -15.34
C LEU A 262 -20.75 29.65 -16.06
N VAL A 263 -20.76 30.99 -16.11
CA VAL A 263 -21.81 31.77 -16.79
C VAL A 263 -21.73 31.65 -18.32
N GLU A 264 -20.53 31.36 -18.83
CA GLU A 264 -20.25 31.07 -20.23
C GLU A 264 -19.08 30.10 -20.36
N THR A 265 -18.86 29.54 -21.56
CA THR A 265 -17.68 28.74 -21.86
C THR A 265 -16.42 29.52 -21.49
N ASP A 266 -15.58 28.95 -20.63
CA ASP A 266 -14.31 29.57 -20.23
C ASP A 266 -13.15 29.03 -21.06
N THR A 267 -12.06 29.79 -21.15
CA THR A 267 -10.83 29.39 -21.86
C THR A 267 -9.69 29.21 -20.87
N ILE A 268 -9.09 28.03 -20.85
CA ILE A 268 -7.88 27.77 -20.06
C ILE A 268 -6.67 28.28 -20.86
N ARG A 269 -5.90 29.19 -20.26
CA ARG A 269 -4.88 30.00 -20.98
C ARG A 269 -3.43 29.64 -20.65
N SER A 270 -3.23 28.84 -19.61
CA SER A 270 -1.91 28.39 -19.16
C SER A 270 -2.04 27.09 -18.40
N SER A 271 -0.91 26.46 -18.11
CA SER A 271 -0.86 25.31 -17.23
C SER A 271 -1.63 25.54 -15.93
N ILE A 272 -2.53 24.62 -15.55
CA ILE A 272 -3.32 24.74 -14.31
C ILE A 272 -3.74 23.36 -13.80
N LYS A 273 -3.79 23.20 -12.47
CA LYS A 273 -4.54 22.14 -11.79
C LYS A 273 -5.76 22.75 -11.09
N ILE A 274 -6.94 22.19 -11.31
CA ILE A 274 -8.18 22.55 -10.61
C ILE A 274 -8.62 21.33 -9.82
N ARG A 275 -8.72 21.45 -8.49
CA ARG A 275 -8.98 20.29 -7.65
C ARG A 275 -9.86 20.53 -6.44
N GLY A 276 -10.60 19.51 -6.01
CA GLY A 276 -11.19 19.46 -4.67
C GLY A 276 -10.11 19.33 -3.58
N LEU A 277 -10.40 19.86 -2.40
CA LEU A 277 -9.55 19.73 -1.22
C LEU A 277 -9.46 18.27 -0.75
N PHE A 278 -10.60 17.59 -0.65
CA PHE A 278 -10.75 16.19 -0.24
C PHE A 278 -11.10 15.27 -1.42
N PRO A 279 -10.79 13.96 -1.33
CA PRO A 279 -11.10 12.98 -2.38
C PRO A 279 -12.57 12.52 -2.41
N ASP A 280 -13.37 12.91 -1.41
CA ASP A 280 -14.80 12.67 -1.28
C ASP A 280 -15.59 14.00 -1.26
N ASP A 281 -16.92 13.92 -1.31
CA ASP A 281 -17.81 15.12 -1.37
C ASP A 281 -17.35 16.12 -2.45
N LEU A 282 -17.24 15.66 -3.69
CA LEU A 282 -16.55 16.41 -4.75
C LEU A 282 -17.25 17.75 -5.05
N PRO A 283 -16.50 18.85 -5.26
CA PRO A 283 -17.07 20.08 -5.81
C PRO A 283 -17.59 19.86 -7.24
N VAL A 284 -18.71 20.50 -7.58
CA VAL A 284 -19.36 20.35 -8.88
C VAL A 284 -19.04 21.52 -9.79
N ILE A 285 -18.51 21.25 -10.97
CA ILE A 285 -18.31 22.23 -12.05
C ILE A 285 -19.36 21.99 -13.13
N TYR A 286 -20.08 23.04 -13.52
CA TYR A 286 -21.07 22.98 -14.59
C TYR A 286 -21.20 24.31 -15.33
N LEU A 287 -21.83 24.25 -16.51
CA LEU A 287 -22.15 25.43 -17.31
C LEU A 287 -23.59 25.89 -17.04
N MET A 288 -23.82 27.19 -16.89
CA MET A 288 -25.17 27.72 -16.73
C MET A 288 -25.97 27.66 -18.03
N THR A 289 -27.31 27.58 -17.94
CA THR A 289 -28.18 27.72 -19.12
C THR A 289 -27.81 28.99 -19.89
N ASP A 290 -27.80 28.89 -21.23
CA ASP A 290 -27.36 29.93 -22.17
C ASP A 290 -25.85 30.26 -22.16
N GLY A 291 -25.04 29.58 -21.34
CA GLY A 291 -23.58 29.80 -21.25
C GLY A 291 -22.74 29.26 -22.41
N GLY A 292 -23.35 28.88 -23.53
CA GLY A 292 -22.62 28.25 -24.65
C GLY A 292 -22.99 26.78 -24.79
N ASN A 293 -22.05 25.94 -25.23
CA ASN A 293 -22.36 24.55 -25.54
C ASN A 293 -21.33 23.52 -25.06
N HIS A 294 -20.32 23.97 -24.32
CA HIS A 294 -19.31 23.15 -23.64
C HIS A 294 -18.65 23.99 -22.54
N ILE A 295 -17.95 23.34 -21.61
CA ILE A 295 -17.46 23.99 -20.39
C ILE A 295 -16.19 24.81 -20.67
N PHE A 296 -15.20 24.19 -21.31
CA PHE A 296 -13.86 24.75 -21.47
C PHE A 296 -13.35 24.70 -22.91
N ASP A 297 -12.74 25.79 -23.35
CA ASP A 297 -11.80 25.85 -24.47
C ASP A 297 -10.35 25.82 -23.96
N VAL A 298 -9.43 25.50 -24.87
CA VAL A 298 -7.98 25.60 -24.65
C VAL A 298 -7.46 26.76 -25.49
N ASP A 299 -6.70 27.66 -24.87
CA ASP A 299 -6.14 28.82 -25.59
C ASP A 299 -5.15 28.35 -26.67
N PRO A 300 -5.25 28.87 -27.91
CA PRO A 300 -4.32 28.54 -28.99
C PRO A 300 -2.85 28.87 -28.71
N ALA A 301 -2.55 29.71 -27.71
CA ALA A 301 -1.19 30.05 -27.29
C ALA A 301 -0.55 29.00 -26.36
N MET A 302 -1.33 28.04 -25.82
CA MET A 302 -0.78 26.93 -25.06
C MET A 302 0.13 26.06 -25.93
N THR A 303 1.04 25.34 -25.27
CA THR A 303 2.07 24.54 -25.92
C THR A 303 2.07 23.10 -25.41
N PHE A 304 2.84 22.24 -26.06
CA PHE A 304 3.03 20.85 -25.61
C PHE A 304 3.75 20.69 -24.27
N SER A 305 4.27 21.77 -23.68
CA SER A 305 4.76 21.76 -22.28
C SER A 305 3.68 22.12 -21.27
N ASP A 306 2.51 22.55 -21.71
CA ASP A 306 1.42 22.93 -20.81
C ASP A 306 0.51 21.77 -20.43
N PHE A 307 -0.13 21.89 -19.26
CA PHE A 307 -1.03 20.88 -18.71
C PHE A 307 -2.36 21.47 -18.21
N VAL A 308 -3.43 20.69 -18.30
CA VAL A 308 -4.70 20.93 -17.63
C VAL A 308 -5.02 19.69 -16.81
N ILE A 309 -5.07 19.83 -15.49
CA ILE A 309 -5.34 18.72 -14.58
C ILE A 309 -6.60 19.02 -13.78
N PHE A 310 -7.56 18.10 -13.81
CA PHE A 310 -8.69 18.06 -12.91
C PHE A 310 -8.47 16.95 -11.89
N GLU A 311 -8.66 17.24 -10.60
CA GLU A 311 -8.48 16.23 -9.56
C GLU A 311 -9.54 16.36 -8.46
N ASN A 312 -10.20 15.27 -8.06
CA ASN A 312 -11.26 15.30 -7.04
C ASN A 312 -12.37 16.32 -7.40
N VAL A 313 -12.94 16.26 -8.60
CA VAL A 313 -14.06 17.13 -9.02
C VAL A 313 -15.17 16.31 -9.69
N ASP A 314 -16.42 16.77 -9.55
CA ASP A 314 -17.55 16.30 -10.36
C ASP A 314 -17.81 17.32 -11.49
N ILE A 315 -17.71 16.87 -12.73
CA ILE A 315 -17.96 17.70 -13.91
C ILE A 315 -19.28 17.26 -14.54
N SER A 316 -20.32 18.06 -14.32
CA SER A 316 -21.64 17.83 -14.89
C SER A 316 -21.79 18.55 -16.20
N CYS A 317 -22.21 17.81 -17.24
CA CYS A 317 -22.55 18.40 -18.52
C CYS A 317 -24.06 18.69 -18.69
N TYR A 318 -24.83 18.66 -17.60
CA TYR A 318 -26.15 19.29 -17.57
C TYR A 318 -25.99 20.79 -17.33
N TYR A 319 -26.79 21.60 -18.03
CA TYR A 319 -26.92 23.00 -17.67
C TYR A 319 -27.48 23.13 -16.25
N ASP A 320 -26.89 24.03 -15.48
CA ASP A 320 -27.27 24.32 -14.08
C ASP A 320 -27.22 23.08 -13.15
N ASP A 321 -26.54 22.01 -13.59
CA ASP A 321 -26.64 20.66 -13.03
C ASP A 321 -28.09 20.17 -12.77
N ALA A 322 -29.06 20.68 -13.53
CA ALA A 322 -30.48 20.51 -13.20
C ALA A 322 -31.08 19.15 -13.61
N GLY A 323 -30.32 18.28 -14.27
CA GLY A 323 -30.80 16.97 -14.73
C GLY A 323 -31.72 17.01 -15.97
N VAL A 324 -31.82 18.16 -16.66
CA VAL A 324 -32.80 18.37 -17.75
C VAL A 324 -32.15 18.38 -19.13
N THR A 325 -31.27 19.37 -19.39
CA THR A 325 -30.72 19.62 -20.74
C THR A 325 -29.21 19.51 -20.71
N ARG A 326 -28.65 18.68 -21.58
CA ARG A 326 -27.19 18.44 -21.68
C ARG A 326 -26.57 19.42 -22.65
N HIS A 327 -25.34 19.84 -22.38
CA HIS A 327 -24.48 20.47 -23.39
C HIS A 327 -23.54 19.44 -24.02
N ARG A 328 -22.71 19.88 -24.97
CA ARG A 328 -21.99 18.98 -25.89
C ARG A 328 -20.85 18.23 -25.22
N GLY A 329 -20.22 18.81 -24.20
CA GLY A 329 -19.10 18.18 -23.53
C GLY A 329 -18.36 19.08 -22.55
N VAL A 330 -17.24 18.57 -22.06
CA VAL A 330 -16.27 19.36 -21.28
C VAL A 330 -15.48 20.24 -22.24
N PHE A 331 -14.90 19.64 -23.29
CA PHE A 331 -14.20 20.31 -24.38
C PHE A 331 -14.82 19.95 -25.74
N ASP A 332 -15.21 20.93 -26.56
CA ASP A 332 -15.69 20.74 -27.95
C ASP A 332 -15.06 21.77 -28.90
N VAL A 333 -13.80 21.52 -29.29
CA VAL A 333 -13.00 22.48 -30.05
C VAL A 333 -13.23 22.36 -31.56
N GLU A 334 -13.73 23.44 -32.17
CA GLU A 334 -14.17 23.47 -33.57
C GLU A 334 -13.38 24.40 -34.49
N GLY A 335 -12.93 25.58 -34.02
CA GLY A 335 -12.29 26.59 -34.88
C GLY A 335 -10.82 26.83 -34.61
N SER A 336 -10.32 26.34 -33.48
CA SER A 336 -9.04 26.73 -32.92
C SER A 336 -8.01 25.61 -32.99
N ALA A 337 -6.75 25.97 -33.20
CA ALA A 337 -5.64 25.05 -32.97
C ALA A 337 -5.56 24.71 -31.48
N VAL A 338 -5.08 23.50 -31.18
CA VAL A 338 -4.81 23.03 -29.82
C VAL A 338 -3.41 22.46 -29.81
N SER A 339 -2.57 22.93 -28.90
CA SER A 339 -1.27 22.33 -28.61
C SER A 339 -1.17 22.17 -27.11
N LEU A 340 -1.53 20.99 -26.61
CA LEU A 340 -1.56 20.70 -25.18
C LEU A 340 -0.70 19.48 -24.87
N GLY A 341 0.14 19.58 -23.85
CA GLY A 341 0.92 18.45 -23.36
C GLY A 341 0.02 17.44 -22.68
N GLU A 342 -0.68 17.86 -21.64
CA GLU A 342 -1.42 16.95 -20.76
C GLU A 342 -2.83 17.46 -20.47
N LEU A 343 -3.81 16.57 -20.62
CA LEU A 343 -5.17 16.73 -20.12
C LEU A 343 -5.49 15.53 -19.23
N ILE A 344 -5.49 15.73 -17.92
CA ILE A 344 -5.55 14.65 -16.92
C ILE A 344 -6.77 14.84 -16.03
N PHE A 345 -7.47 13.75 -15.77
CA PHE A 345 -8.55 13.65 -14.80
C PHE A 345 -8.19 12.58 -13.76
N ASN A 346 -8.02 12.99 -12.51
CA ASN A 346 -7.70 12.12 -11.39
C ASN A 346 -8.86 12.10 -10.40
N ASN A 347 -9.38 10.93 -10.02
CA ASN A 347 -10.46 10.82 -9.05
C ASN A 347 -11.66 11.75 -9.35
N CYS A 348 -12.05 11.83 -10.63
CA CYS A 348 -13.13 12.71 -11.07
C CYS A 348 -14.40 11.92 -11.36
N ILE A 349 -15.55 12.58 -11.16
CA ILE A 349 -16.80 12.18 -11.79
C ILE A 349 -16.98 13.04 -13.04
N ILE A 350 -17.27 12.43 -14.18
CA ILE A 350 -17.57 13.18 -15.42
C ILE A 350 -18.86 12.60 -15.99
N ARG A 351 -19.89 13.43 -16.13
CA ARG A 351 -21.23 12.91 -16.39
C ARG A 351 -22.08 13.75 -17.33
N ASN A 352 -23.08 13.10 -17.91
CA ASN A 352 -24.22 13.75 -18.57
C ASN A 352 -23.89 14.57 -19.81
N SER A 353 -22.86 14.20 -20.58
CA SER A 353 -22.55 14.93 -21.82
C SER A 353 -23.41 14.47 -22.99
N GLY A 354 -24.00 15.44 -23.71
CA GLY A 354 -24.77 15.19 -24.91
C GLY A 354 -23.94 14.60 -26.04
N ARG A 355 -22.61 14.85 -26.07
CA ARG A 355 -21.68 14.30 -27.07
C ARG A 355 -20.49 13.62 -26.41
N SER A 356 -19.40 14.33 -26.22
CA SER A 356 -18.09 13.78 -25.86
C SER A 356 -17.58 14.48 -24.61
N ILE A 357 -16.63 13.87 -23.88
CA ILE A 357 -15.85 14.58 -22.88
C ILE A 357 -14.93 15.56 -23.62
N VAL A 358 -14.18 15.04 -24.60
CA VAL A 358 -13.27 15.81 -25.44
C VAL A 358 -13.56 15.53 -26.91
N ARG A 359 -13.82 16.60 -27.66
CA ARG A 359 -14.00 16.54 -29.11
C ARG A 359 -13.07 17.53 -29.79
N LEU A 360 -12.30 17.01 -30.74
CA LEU A 360 -11.40 17.77 -31.61
C LEU A 360 -11.86 17.57 -33.05
N ARG A 361 -12.53 18.57 -33.62
CA ARG A 361 -13.23 18.44 -34.91
C ARG A 361 -13.00 19.59 -35.86
N GLY A 362 -12.09 20.49 -35.51
CA GLY A 362 -11.83 21.67 -36.30
C GLY A 362 -10.97 21.39 -37.51
N ASN A 363 -11.16 22.20 -38.55
CA ASN A 363 -10.29 22.23 -39.72
C ASN A 363 -9.08 23.16 -39.52
N ALA A 364 -8.85 23.62 -38.28
CA ALA A 364 -7.64 24.36 -37.95
C ALA A 364 -6.40 23.46 -38.12
N ASP A 365 -5.28 24.07 -38.50
CA ASP A 365 -3.99 23.39 -38.55
C ASP A 365 -3.57 23.04 -37.10
N GLY A 366 -3.63 21.74 -36.77
CA GLY A 366 -3.10 21.20 -35.51
C GLY A 366 -4.04 21.32 -34.31
N GLN A 367 -4.86 20.29 -34.09
CA GLN A 367 -5.56 20.06 -32.82
C GLN A 367 -4.98 18.84 -32.14
N VAL A 368 -3.92 19.02 -31.35
CA VAL A 368 -3.14 17.94 -30.76
C VAL A 368 -3.10 18.07 -29.24
N ILE A 369 -3.49 16.99 -28.57
CA ILE A 369 -3.24 16.78 -27.15
C ILE A 369 -2.30 15.58 -27.04
N ASN A 370 -1.13 15.73 -26.41
CA ASN A 370 -0.18 14.63 -26.34
C ASN A 370 -0.66 13.51 -25.40
N ASN A 371 -1.21 13.87 -24.24
CA ASN A 371 -1.66 12.90 -23.25
C ASN A 371 -3.07 13.24 -22.76
N VAL A 372 -4.01 12.32 -22.95
CA VAL A 372 -5.35 12.36 -22.32
C VAL A 372 -5.44 11.18 -21.34
N GLU A 373 -5.61 11.47 -20.06
CA GLU A 373 -5.59 10.44 -19.01
C GLU A 373 -6.81 10.55 -18.09
N PHE A 374 -7.45 9.40 -17.84
CA PHE A 374 -8.47 9.22 -16.82
C PHE A 374 -7.97 8.18 -15.83
N ASN A 375 -7.71 8.59 -14.60
CA ASN A 375 -7.24 7.73 -13.53
C ASN A 375 -8.22 7.80 -12.34
N ASN A 376 -8.65 6.63 -11.86
CA ASN A 376 -9.63 6.52 -10.76
C ASN A 376 -10.94 7.29 -11.00
N CYS A 377 -11.39 7.37 -12.25
CA CYS A 377 -12.56 8.19 -12.61
C CYS A 377 -13.85 7.36 -12.72
N ILE A 378 -14.98 7.99 -12.45
CA ILE A 378 -16.33 7.47 -12.75
C ILE A 378 -16.93 8.32 -13.85
N MET A 379 -17.30 7.68 -14.96
CA MET A 379 -17.68 8.35 -16.18
C MET A 379 -18.99 7.78 -16.72
N TYR A 380 -20.05 8.59 -16.85
CA TYR A 380 -21.32 8.07 -17.35
C TYR A 380 -22.21 9.05 -18.12
N ASP A 381 -23.23 8.49 -18.78
CA ASP A 381 -24.29 9.24 -19.46
C ASP A 381 -23.79 10.07 -20.67
N PHE A 382 -23.01 9.42 -21.53
CA PHE A 382 -22.34 10.06 -22.67
C PHE A 382 -23.02 9.83 -24.02
N ALA A 383 -22.92 10.85 -24.87
CA ALA A 383 -23.21 10.81 -26.30
C ALA A 383 -24.68 10.56 -26.68
N TRP A 384 -25.63 10.79 -25.78
CA TRP A 384 -27.04 10.51 -26.04
C TRP A 384 -27.68 11.43 -27.10
N ASP A 385 -27.09 12.61 -27.36
CA ASP A 385 -27.55 13.55 -28.39
C ASP A 385 -26.83 13.38 -29.74
N SER A 386 -25.80 12.51 -29.83
CA SER A 386 -25.03 12.38 -31.07
C SER A 386 -24.38 11.05 -31.40
N HIS A 387 -24.30 10.07 -30.49
CA HIS A 387 -23.56 8.80 -30.63
C HIS A 387 -22.03 8.92 -30.90
N TYR A 388 -21.42 10.08 -30.63
CA TYR A 388 -20.00 10.34 -30.93
C TYR A 388 -18.99 9.66 -30.00
N GLY A 389 -19.45 9.12 -28.87
CA GLY A 389 -18.57 8.51 -27.87
C GLY A 389 -17.87 9.53 -26.99
N MET A 390 -17.06 9.05 -26.04
CA MET A 390 -16.45 9.91 -25.01
C MET A 390 -15.29 10.74 -25.54
N LEU A 391 -14.37 10.14 -26.29
CA LEU A 391 -13.29 10.84 -26.97
C LEU A 391 -13.53 10.84 -28.47
N ASN A 392 -13.50 12.01 -29.09
CA ASN A 392 -13.83 12.16 -30.51
C ASN A 392 -12.86 13.11 -31.25
N PRO A 393 -11.63 12.66 -31.57
CA PRO A 393 -10.76 13.34 -32.52
C PRO A 393 -11.16 12.91 -33.95
N ASN A 394 -12.07 13.65 -34.60
CA ASN A 394 -12.70 13.23 -35.86
C ASN A 394 -12.36 14.13 -37.06
N SER A 395 -11.18 14.75 -37.06
CA SER A 395 -10.62 15.55 -38.16
C SER A 395 -9.21 15.05 -38.49
N SER A 396 -8.77 15.11 -39.74
CA SER A 396 -7.41 14.69 -40.14
C SER A 396 -6.28 15.55 -39.55
N THR A 397 -6.62 16.68 -38.91
CA THR A 397 -5.70 17.54 -38.17
C THR A 397 -5.80 17.36 -36.65
N ALA A 398 -6.68 16.46 -36.19
CA ALA A 398 -6.93 16.18 -34.77
C ALA A 398 -6.19 14.92 -34.29
N SER A 399 -5.54 15.00 -33.13
CA SER A 399 -4.90 13.89 -32.47
C SER A 399 -4.97 13.99 -30.93
N MET A 400 -5.22 12.85 -30.30
CA MET A 400 -4.89 12.54 -28.91
C MET A 400 -3.81 11.45 -28.96
N VAL A 401 -2.54 11.85 -28.83
CA VAL A 401 -1.39 10.99 -29.17
C VAL A 401 -1.35 9.76 -28.26
N ASN A 402 -1.52 9.98 -26.95
CA ASN A 402 -1.62 8.93 -25.95
C ASN A 402 -2.93 9.07 -25.17
N ILE A 403 -3.66 7.98 -25.03
CA ILE A 403 -4.90 7.91 -24.25
C ILE A 403 -4.75 6.85 -23.17
N LYS A 404 -5.11 7.19 -21.93
CA LYS A 404 -5.12 6.25 -20.82
C LYS A 404 -6.45 6.25 -20.08
N PHE A 405 -6.96 5.05 -19.81
CA PHE A 405 -8.01 4.79 -18.84
C PHE A 405 -7.43 3.82 -17.82
N ILE A 406 -7.32 4.25 -16.56
CA ILE A 406 -6.68 3.48 -15.49
C ILE A 406 -7.61 3.49 -14.26
N ASN A 407 -7.83 2.33 -13.64
CA ASN A 407 -8.61 2.20 -12.40
C ASN A 407 -10.02 2.85 -12.49
N SER A 408 -10.61 2.91 -13.70
CA SER A 408 -11.77 3.75 -13.97
C SER A 408 -13.01 2.93 -14.30
N THR A 409 -14.17 3.50 -14.00
CA THR A 409 -15.47 2.92 -14.36
C THR A 409 -16.17 3.80 -15.39
N VAL A 410 -16.63 3.20 -16.48
CA VAL A 410 -17.40 3.87 -17.53
C VAL A 410 -18.73 3.17 -17.72
N TYR A 411 -19.84 3.91 -17.72
CA TYR A 411 -21.13 3.30 -18.03
C TYR A 411 -22.14 4.19 -18.74
N ASN A 412 -23.17 3.57 -19.31
CA ASN A 412 -24.27 4.23 -20.01
C ASN A 412 -23.83 5.18 -21.14
N VAL A 413 -23.07 4.63 -22.10
CA VAL A 413 -22.51 5.34 -23.24
C VAL A 413 -23.23 4.92 -24.52
N ARG A 414 -23.88 5.86 -25.20
CA ARG A 414 -24.56 5.58 -26.49
C ARG A 414 -23.57 5.18 -27.59
N GLY A 415 -22.42 5.87 -27.65
CA GLY A 415 -21.31 5.55 -28.55
C GLY A 415 -20.26 4.63 -27.92
N GLY A 416 -19.04 4.64 -28.46
CA GLY A 416 -17.88 4.00 -27.84
C GLY A 416 -17.16 4.91 -26.84
N ILE A 417 -16.11 4.39 -26.22
CA ILE A 417 -15.22 5.19 -25.38
C ILE A 417 -14.25 6.03 -26.24
N ILE A 418 -13.91 5.54 -27.44
CA ILE A 418 -13.05 6.26 -28.39
C ILE A 418 -13.65 6.14 -29.78
N ASN A 419 -13.87 7.28 -30.42
CA ASN A 419 -14.23 7.38 -31.83
C ASN A 419 -13.24 8.29 -32.55
N TYR A 420 -12.19 7.67 -33.07
CA TYR A 420 -11.09 8.32 -33.75
C TYR A 420 -11.41 8.64 -35.23
N GLY A 421 -12.60 8.28 -35.73
CA GLY A 421 -13.13 8.68 -37.04
C GLY A 421 -12.11 8.81 -38.17
N SER A 422 -11.62 10.04 -38.39
CA SER A 422 -10.57 10.40 -39.35
C SER A 422 -9.35 11.08 -38.72
N GLY A 423 -9.26 11.13 -37.38
CA GLY A 423 -8.07 11.54 -36.65
C GLY A 423 -6.86 10.67 -36.98
N ILE A 424 -5.68 11.24 -36.80
CA ILE A 424 -4.40 10.59 -37.11
C ILE A 424 -3.43 10.75 -35.95
N GLY A 425 -2.32 10.00 -35.96
CA GLY A 425 -1.21 10.24 -35.03
C GLY A 425 -1.45 9.80 -33.58
N CYS A 426 -2.39 8.87 -33.33
CA CYS A 426 -2.40 8.15 -32.06
C CYS A 426 -1.27 7.11 -32.06
N GLU A 427 -0.50 7.07 -30.98
CA GLU A 427 0.65 6.18 -30.80
C GLU A 427 0.40 5.16 -29.67
N SER A 428 -0.41 5.51 -28.67
CA SER A 428 -0.67 4.63 -27.54
C SER A 428 -2.08 4.77 -26.97
N ILE A 429 -2.74 3.63 -26.76
CA ILE A 429 -3.91 3.50 -25.89
C ILE A 429 -3.59 2.47 -24.82
N VAL A 430 -3.79 2.86 -23.55
CA VAL A 430 -3.72 1.96 -22.40
C VAL A 430 -5.06 1.99 -21.68
N ILE A 431 -5.67 0.83 -21.55
CA ILE A 431 -6.88 0.63 -20.74
C ILE A 431 -6.55 -0.44 -19.72
N ASP A 432 -6.40 -0.05 -18.46
CA ASP A 432 -5.89 -0.92 -17.41
C ASP A 432 -6.77 -0.87 -16.16
N ASN A 433 -7.08 -2.04 -15.61
CA ASN A 433 -7.88 -2.19 -14.40
C ASN A 433 -9.20 -1.38 -14.46
N CYS A 434 -9.89 -1.43 -15.59
CA CYS A 434 -11.10 -0.64 -15.84
C CYS A 434 -12.36 -1.50 -15.96
N THR A 435 -13.49 -0.88 -15.66
CA THR A 435 -14.79 -1.53 -15.69
C THR A 435 -15.72 -0.77 -16.63
N PHE A 436 -16.35 -1.47 -17.58
CA PHE A 436 -17.22 -0.89 -18.59
C PHE A 436 -18.58 -1.56 -18.55
N ASP A 437 -19.67 -0.80 -18.48
CA ASP A 437 -21.03 -1.36 -18.59
C ASP A 437 -21.90 -0.49 -19.49
N GLN A 438 -22.84 -1.08 -20.22
CA GLN A 438 -23.72 -0.34 -21.13
C GLN A 438 -22.92 0.58 -22.08
N THR A 439 -21.97 0.00 -22.82
CA THR A 439 -21.18 0.73 -23.83
C THR A 439 -21.66 0.41 -25.25
N ALA A 440 -21.45 1.35 -26.18
CA ALA A 440 -21.94 1.23 -27.56
C ALA A 440 -23.45 0.97 -27.65
N MET A 441 -24.24 1.64 -26.80
CA MET A 441 -25.67 1.37 -26.58
C MET A 441 -26.62 1.89 -27.67
N ASP A 442 -26.12 2.42 -28.78
CA ASP A 442 -26.98 2.82 -29.89
C ASP A 442 -27.71 1.60 -30.47
N ALA A 443 -29.04 1.63 -30.41
CA ALA A 443 -29.88 0.54 -30.89
C ALA A 443 -30.02 0.50 -32.43
N SER A 444 -29.66 1.59 -33.12
CA SER A 444 -29.89 1.77 -34.56
C SER A 444 -28.63 1.62 -35.41
N SER A 445 -27.45 1.61 -34.80
CA SER A 445 -26.17 1.53 -35.48
C SER A 445 -25.19 0.71 -34.66
N GLY A 446 -24.44 -0.18 -35.32
CA GLY A 446 -23.38 -0.96 -34.68
C GLY A 446 -22.17 -0.09 -34.32
N ARG A 447 -22.26 0.61 -33.18
CA ARG A 447 -21.16 1.41 -32.64
C ARG A 447 -20.05 0.49 -32.15
N TRP A 448 -18.83 0.99 -32.24
CA TRP A 448 -17.65 0.30 -31.74
C TRP A 448 -17.35 0.77 -30.33
N PHE A 449 -16.87 -0.12 -29.48
CA PHE A 449 -16.27 0.24 -28.20
C PHE A 449 -15.07 1.18 -28.41
N ILE A 450 -14.19 0.86 -29.35
CA ILE A 450 -13.09 1.72 -29.83
C ILE A 450 -13.06 1.68 -31.36
N ASP A 451 -13.04 2.86 -31.99
CA ASP A 451 -13.08 2.99 -33.44
C ASP A 451 -11.93 3.81 -34.03
N PHE A 452 -11.02 3.19 -34.79
CA PHE A 452 -10.01 3.88 -35.62
C PHE A 452 -10.38 4.02 -37.10
N GLY A 453 -11.63 3.73 -37.49
CA GLY A 453 -12.02 3.77 -38.89
C GLY A 453 -11.47 2.60 -39.70
N SER A 454 -11.92 2.48 -40.96
CA SER A 454 -11.37 1.52 -41.93
C SER A 454 -10.12 2.03 -42.65
N SER A 455 -9.80 3.31 -42.49
CA SER A 455 -8.68 4.00 -43.13
C SER A 455 -7.79 4.74 -42.13
N GLY A 456 -7.89 4.40 -40.83
CA GLY A 456 -7.08 5.00 -39.79
C GLY A 456 -5.60 4.76 -40.04
N THR A 457 -4.80 5.83 -39.97
CA THR A 457 -3.35 5.78 -40.17
C THR A 457 -2.57 5.80 -38.85
N SER A 458 -3.26 5.93 -37.71
CA SER A 458 -2.65 5.79 -36.38
C SER A 458 -2.00 4.42 -36.25
N SER A 459 -0.73 4.41 -35.89
CA SER A 459 0.12 3.22 -35.79
C SER A 459 0.84 3.24 -34.46
N GLY A 460 0.69 2.18 -33.68
CA GLY A 460 1.08 2.19 -32.28
C GLY A 460 0.49 1.01 -31.53
N THR A 461 0.40 1.11 -30.21
CA THR A 461 -0.14 0.05 -29.35
C THR A 461 -1.50 0.40 -28.79
N LEU A 462 -2.42 -0.57 -28.79
CA LEU A 462 -3.69 -0.51 -28.08
C LEU A 462 -3.70 -1.69 -27.11
N THR A 463 -3.49 -1.40 -25.82
CA THR A 463 -3.42 -2.40 -24.76
C THR A 463 -4.67 -2.33 -23.89
N VAL A 464 -5.31 -3.47 -23.67
CA VAL A 464 -6.41 -3.65 -22.73
C VAL A 464 -6.00 -4.72 -21.70
N SER A 465 -5.84 -4.34 -20.44
CA SER A 465 -5.41 -5.22 -19.35
C SER A 465 -6.36 -5.16 -18.16
N ASP A 466 -6.61 -6.32 -17.55
CA ASP A 466 -7.32 -6.43 -16.27
C ASP A 466 -8.70 -5.73 -16.25
N CYS A 467 -9.39 -5.74 -17.40
CA CYS A 467 -10.67 -5.06 -17.56
C CYS A 467 -11.86 -6.01 -17.48
N LEU A 468 -13.02 -5.45 -17.11
CA LEU A 468 -14.31 -6.14 -17.17
C LEU A 468 -15.26 -5.41 -18.14
N LEU A 469 -15.73 -6.13 -19.16
CA LEU A 469 -16.62 -5.65 -20.20
C LEU A 469 -18.04 -6.18 -19.96
N GLY A 470 -18.94 -5.27 -19.62
CA GLY A 470 -20.35 -5.50 -19.29
C GLY A 470 -21.27 -5.41 -20.49
N GLN A 471 -22.51 -4.98 -20.28
CA GLN A 471 -23.52 -4.96 -21.34
C GLN A 471 -23.09 -4.09 -22.53
N ALA A 472 -23.44 -4.54 -23.74
CA ALA A 472 -23.42 -3.71 -24.95
C ALA A 472 -24.72 -3.87 -25.76
N SER A 473 -24.97 -2.97 -26.70
CA SER A 473 -26.12 -3.09 -27.63
C SER A 473 -26.06 -4.40 -28.43
N PRO A 474 -27.20 -5.05 -28.76
CA PRO A 474 -27.22 -6.27 -29.59
C PRO A 474 -26.59 -6.13 -30.98
N VAL A 475 -26.36 -4.90 -31.44
CA VAL A 475 -25.69 -4.61 -32.72
C VAL A 475 -24.29 -4.03 -32.55
N ALA A 476 -23.80 -3.90 -31.32
CA ALA A 476 -22.49 -3.31 -31.01
C ALA A 476 -21.34 -4.12 -31.61
N ASN A 477 -20.24 -3.43 -31.86
CA ASN A 477 -18.96 -4.00 -32.22
C ASN A 477 -17.96 -3.71 -31.10
N GLY A 478 -16.93 -4.54 -30.99
CA GLY A 478 -15.84 -4.36 -30.04
C GLY A 478 -14.84 -3.30 -30.53
N VAL A 479 -13.62 -3.73 -30.78
CA VAL A 479 -12.50 -2.83 -31.15
C VAL A 479 -12.20 -2.94 -32.64
N ARG A 480 -12.18 -1.79 -33.33
CA ARG A 480 -11.57 -1.65 -34.65
C ARG A 480 -10.22 -0.93 -34.49
N PRO A 481 -9.09 -1.66 -34.46
CA PRO A 481 -7.79 -1.06 -34.15
C PRO A 481 -7.16 -0.30 -35.34
N GLY A 482 -7.66 -0.47 -36.56
CA GLY A 482 -7.01 0.11 -37.75
C GLY A 482 -5.60 -0.45 -37.93
N ALA A 483 -4.59 0.42 -38.00
CA ALA A 483 -3.18 0.05 -38.07
C ALA A 483 -2.50 -0.10 -36.68
N MET A 484 -3.24 0.07 -35.58
CA MET A 484 -2.74 -0.15 -34.22
C MET A 484 -2.59 -1.65 -33.93
N THR A 485 -1.60 -1.99 -33.09
CA THR A 485 -1.43 -3.36 -32.57
C THR A 485 -2.26 -3.55 -31.32
N LEU A 486 -3.31 -4.37 -31.41
CA LEU A 486 -4.18 -4.72 -30.28
C LEU A 486 -3.54 -5.83 -29.43
N SER A 487 -3.41 -5.60 -28.12
CA SER A 487 -3.01 -6.57 -27.11
C SER A 487 -4.04 -6.60 -25.98
N VAL A 488 -4.49 -7.79 -25.60
CA VAL A 488 -5.49 -7.99 -24.55
C VAL A 488 -5.00 -9.04 -23.55
N THR A 489 -5.00 -8.71 -22.26
CA THR A 489 -4.55 -9.60 -21.18
C THR A 489 -5.45 -9.46 -19.96
N GLY A 490 -5.66 -10.54 -19.20
CA GLY A 490 -6.38 -10.48 -17.91
C GLY A 490 -7.80 -9.91 -17.97
N SER A 491 -8.41 -9.79 -19.16
CA SER A 491 -9.67 -9.08 -19.35
C SER A 491 -10.84 -10.02 -19.61
N TYR A 492 -12.01 -9.67 -19.11
CA TYR A 492 -13.20 -10.51 -19.05
C TYR A 492 -14.41 -9.85 -19.69
N TYR A 493 -15.38 -10.63 -20.18
CA TYR A 493 -16.67 -10.13 -20.64
C TYR A 493 -17.84 -10.90 -20.05
N THR A 494 -18.96 -10.21 -19.82
CA THR A 494 -20.21 -10.82 -19.35
C THR A 494 -21.04 -11.41 -20.50
N SER A 495 -21.97 -12.31 -20.17
CA SER A 495 -22.83 -13.00 -21.17
C SER A 495 -23.70 -12.07 -22.03
N ASP A 496 -23.87 -10.81 -21.64
CA ASP A 496 -24.61 -9.76 -22.32
C ASP A 496 -23.73 -8.67 -22.94
N PHE A 497 -22.40 -8.86 -22.93
CA PHE A 497 -21.49 -8.13 -23.80
C PHE A 497 -21.64 -8.64 -25.24
N VAL A 498 -21.68 -7.71 -26.20
CA VAL A 498 -21.86 -8.03 -27.62
C VAL A 498 -20.77 -7.37 -28.44
N ASP A 499 -20.11 -8.17 -29.27
CA ASP A 499 -19.20 -7.75 -30.33
C ASP A 499 -19.56 -8.52 -31.61
N VAL A 500 -20.36 -7.90 -32.48
CA VAL A 500 -20.78 -8.50 -33.75
C VAL A 500 -19.60 -8.75 -34.70
N ASN A 501 -18.55 -7.92 -34.63
CA ASN A 501 -17.34 -8.12 -35.42
C ASN A 501 -16.50 -9.31 -34.92
N GLY A 502 -16.59 -9.63 -33.63
CA GLY A 502 -16.07 -10.84 -33.02
C GLY A 502 -14.57 -10.84 -32.73
N VAL A 503 -13.81 -9.85 -33.20
CA VAL A 503 -12.34 -9.81 -33.06
C VAL A 503 -11.91 -9.52 -31.63
N PHE A 504 -12.59 -8.59 -30.96
CA PHE A 504 -12.21 -8.18 -29.61
C PHE A 504 -12.68 -9.20 -28.58
N ILE A 505 -13.93 -9.64 -28.68
CA ILE A 505 -14.49 -10.63 -27.75
C ILE A 505 -13.74 -11.97 -27.78
N ALA A 506 -13.17 -12.36 -28.93
CA ALA A 506 -12.34 -13.56 -29.05
C ALA A 506 -11.01 -13.47 -28.26
N SER A 507 -10.59 -12.26 -27.88
CA SER A 507 -9.38 -12.01 -27.10
C SER A 507 -9.68 -11.84 -25.59
N LEU A 508 -10.94 -11.94 -25.19
CA LEU A 508 -11.40 -11.79 -23.80
C LEU A 508 -11.75 -13.16 -23.19
N THR A 509 -11.69 -13.24 -21.86
CA THR A 509 -12.14 -14.43 -21.11
C THR A 509 -13.63 -14.31 -20.78
N SER A 510 -14.41 -15.35 -21.05
CA SER A 510 -15.85 -15.30 -20.75
C SER A 510 -16.13 -15.44 -19.25
N TYR A 511 -17.03 -14.59 -18.76
CA TYR A 511 -17.72 -14.76 -17.49
C TYR A 511 -19.16 -15.19 -17.78
N ALA A 512 -19.62 -16.26 -17.12
CA ALA A 512 -20.89 -16.91 -17.44
C ALA A 512 -22.14 -16.10 -17.06
N GLY A 513 -22.03 -15.17 -16.12
CA GLY A 513 -23.15 -14.34 -15.67
C GLY A 513 -23.37 -13.11 -16.57
N ALA A 514 -24.52 -12.47 -16.41
CA ALA A 514 -24.81 -11.18 -17.02
C ALA A 514 -24.22 -10.04 -16.20
N SER A 515 -24.15 -8.85 -16.80
CA SER A 515 -23.69 -7.63 -16.16
C SER A 515 -24.41 -7.35 -14.83
N THR A 516 -25.73 -7.50 -14.82
CA THR A 516 -26.59 -7.36 -13.64
C THR A 516 -26.23 -8.23 -12.43
N ALA A 517 -25.37 -9.25 -12.58
CA ALA A 517 -24.86 -10.06 -11.48
C ALA A 517 -23.56 -9.50 -10.85
N LEU A 518 -22.87 -8.58 -11.53
CA LEU A 518 -21.59 -8.01 -11.13
C LEU A 518 -21.73 -6.54 -10.73
N TRP A 519 -22.55 -5.78 -11.46
CA TRP A 519 -22.82 -4.37 -11.18
C TRP A 519 -24.11 -4.22 -10.38
N THR A 520 -23.98 -3.65 -9.19
CA THR A 520 -25.11 -3.02 -8.49
C THR A 520 -25.08 -1.54 -8.80
N TYR A 521 -26.25 -0.92 -9.00
CA TYR A 521 -26.32 0.50 -9.30
C TYR A 521 -25.75 1.28 -8.10
N PRO A 522 -24.84 2.26 -8.27
CA PRO A 522 -24.21 2.95 -7.14
C PRO A 522 -25.21 3.59 -6.16
N ALA A 523 -26.38 4.03 -6.64
CA ALA A 523 -27.43 4.58 -5.77
C ALA A 523 -28.13 3.54 -4.87
N ASP A 524 -27.92 2.24 -5.11
CA ASP A 524 -28.45 1.16 -4.26
C ASP A 524 -27.51 0.83 -3.08
N LEU A 525 -26.36 1.51 -2.97
CA LEU A 525 -25.35 1.36 -1.91
C LEU A 525 -25.34 2.54 -0.91
N LEU A 526 -26.27 3.49 -1.05
CA LEU A 526 -26.46 4.63 -0.15
C LEU A 526 -27.64 4.44 0.81
#